data_AF-A0A8T5LPZ8-F1
#
_entry.id   AF-A0A8T5LPZ8-F1
#
_cell.length_a   1.000
_cell.length_b   1.000
_cell.length_c   1.000
_cell.angle_alpha   90.00
_cell.angle_beta   90.00
_cell.angle_gamma   90.00
#
_symmetry.space_group_name_H-M   'P 1'
#
loop_
_entity.id
_entity.type
_entity.pdbx_description
1 polymer ?
#
loop_
_entity_poly.entity_id
_entity_poly.type
_entity_poly.pdbx_seq_one_letter_code
_entity_poly.pdbx_strand_id
1 'polypeptide(L)'
;MDDDDDKPISLGDIKNIFKRKKADKVEDLKHDTADVEADIKEKKEKAAQLSKEAAKETKEVEEIEKEIEQEEVEAEVIDEEQSRLDDKKKEFNKEIKHTKKEISETKEKAASEDDENIKLDLGKVKDFFKPKGDFGIFFKKYGTILLLLIPIFFAVFFRAYPYTLPATDEWAQNSVENALKSQIATQINQQYPNLPAANKQKQIDDEYEKMRNERKTEIDQQIEATSNYFKSRLQNEDGQTYLLAIDPYLWYGEARNIINNGHPGDKLVDGKPVYTLRDGRFDKPIEFLLHPWIIAYTYKFMKVFDKSTTILQAAFIIPLLLIALSVIPAFFIGRKIAGNVGGVFAGSLLALNAALLGRTPAGFSDTDAYNIVLPVFAAWFFVEAFKAKDLKKEVMWNILAGLSLGIFAVSWGGWWYTFDFILAAIAGYLFIMLIHTYWKNELLKNAVYSISAMLGFIALALFSSGFFQYIMLAGIIVSFIAGVINILKNWKGFVKADKEYFKQYKNKIIAGALFFVSTGVFVSLLRSPQIFLSSMLGKPTSVITMKDVATDSIWPNVLTTVAEFNESSMTSVIGQMG
;
A
#
# COMPACT_ATOMS: atom_id res chain seq x y z
N MET A 1 -57.40 9.00 -89.59
CA MET A 1 -57.28 9.84 -90.79
C MET A 1 -55.84 9.73 -91.19
N ASP A 2 -55.66 8.98 -92.28
CA ASP A 2 -54.72 9.17 -93.39
C ASP A 2 -53.23 9.08 -93.07
N ASP A 3 -52.34 8.56 -93.90
CA ASP A 3 -52.37 7.71 -95.10
C ASP A 3 -50.89 7.35 -95.36
N ASP A 4 -50.66 6.21 -96.01
CA ASP A 4 -49.61 5.91 -97.01
C ASP A 4 -48.13 6.33 -96.81
N ASP A 5 -47.20 5.35 -96.79
CA ASP A 5 -46.55 4.78 -98.00
C ASP A 5 -45.16 4.12 -97.74
N ASP A 6 -45.02 2.90 -98.28
CA ASP A 6 -43.85 2.19 -98.85
C ASP A 6 -42.41 2.30 -98.27
N LYS A 7 -41.81 1.11 -97.98
CA LYS A 7 -40.62 0.57 -98.69
C LYS A 7 -40.18 -0.85 -98.22
N PRO A 8 -39.51 -1.64 -99.08
CA PRO A 8 -39.51 -3.11 -99.03
C PRO A 8 -38.41 -3.78 -98.18
N ILE A 9 -38.75 -5.04 -97.87
CA ILE A 9 -38.12 -6.06 -97.03
C ILE A 9 -36.68 -6.41 -97.47
N SER A 10 -35.79 -6.49 -96.49
CA SER A 10 -34.41 -6.97 -96.60
C SER A 10 -34.35 -8.48 -96.30
N LEU A 11 -33.36 -9.17 -96.87
CA LEU A 11 -33.05 -10.61 -96.78
C LEU A 11 -32.91 -11.21 -95.36
N GLY A 12 -33.24 -10.47 -94.29
CA GLY A 12 -33.34 -10.94 -92.92
C GLY A 12 -34.35 -12.07 -92.72
N ASP A 13 -35.41 -12.12 -93.53
CA ASP A 13 -36.55 -13.00 -93.28
C ASP A 13 -36.42 -14.40 -93.89
N ILE A 14 -35.42 -14.65 -94.76
CA ILE A 14 -35.16 -15.97 -95.37
C ILE A 14 -34.01 -16.72 -94.67
N LYS A 15 -33.13 -16.03 -93.92
CA LYS A 15 -32.03 -16.67 -93.16
C LYS A 15 -32.49 -17.26 -91.81
N ASN A 16 -33.66 -16.85 -91.30
CA ASN A 16 -34.22 -17.33 -90.03
C ASN A 16 -34.65 -18.80 -90.06
N ILE A 17 -34.82 -19.39 -91.25
CA ILE A 17 -35.17 -20.82 -91.42
C ILE A 17 -33.90 -21.71 -91.39
N PHE A 18 -32.73 -21.19 -91.77
CA PHE A 18 -31.43 -21.88 -91.62
C PHE A 18 -30.78 -21.69 -90.24
N LYS A 19 -31.27 -20.72 -89.44
CA LYS A 19 -30.85 -20.53 -88.03
C LYS A 19 -31.44 -21.57 -87.07
N ARG A 20 -32.65 -22.08 -87.31
CA ARG A 20 -33.29 -23.07 -86.40
C ARG A 20 -32.64 -24.46 -86.45
N LYS A 21 -32.34 -25.01 -87.64
CA LYS A 21 -31.67 -26.32 -87.76
C LYS A 21 -30.20 -26.37 -87.33
N LYS A 22 -29.55 -25.21 -87.13
CA LYS A 22 -28.16 -25.09 -86.63
C LYS A 22 -28.12 -24.74 -85.13
N ALA A 23 -29.25 -24.34 -84.53
CA ALA A 23 -29.40 -24.10 -83.10
C ALA A 23 -29.66 -25.43 -82.35
N ASP A 24 -30.56 -26.27 -82.87
CA ASP A 24 -30.95 -27.53 -82.21
C ASP A 24 -29.82 -28.58 -82.13
N LYS A 25 -28.76 -28.47 -82.96
CA LYS A 25 -27.58 -29.36 -82.92
C LYS A 25 -26.38 -28.78 -82.15
N VAL A 26 -26.50 -27.54 -81.67
CA VAL A 26 -25.49 -26.82 -80.87
C VAL A 26 -25.93 -26.68 -79.41
N GLU A 27 -27.23 -26.79 -79.10
CA GLU A 27 -27.73 -26.94 -77.73
C GLU A 27 -27.42 -28.33 -77.14
N ASP A 28 -27.56 -29.42 -77.90
CA ASP A 28 -27.25 -30.78 -77.41
C ASP A 28 -25.75 -30.99 -77.09
N LEU A 29 -24.83 -30.35 -77.83
CA LEU A 29 -23.37 -30.44 -77.57
C LEU A 29 -22.88 -29.46 -76.47
N LYS A 30 -23.70 -28.47 -76.09
CA LYS A 30 -23.43 -27.58 -74.96
C LYS A 30 -23.97 -28.13 -73.63
N HIS A 31 -24.98 -29.01 -73.68
CA HIS A 31 -25.49 -29.68 -72.48
C HIS A 31 -24.49 -30.72 -71.94
N ASP A 32 -23.88 -31.54 -72.81
CA ASP A 32 -22.91 -32.57 -72.42
C ASP A 32 -21.56 -32.01 -71.89
N THR A 33 -21.20 -30.76 -72.21
CA THR A 33 -19.98 -30.10 -71.69
C THR A 33 -20.20 -29.32 -70.40
N ALA A 34 -21.41 -28.78 -70.18
CA ALA A 34 -21.77 -28.09 -68.94
C ALA A 34 -21.96 -29.07 -67.76
N ASP A 35 -22.54 -30.25 -68.00
CA ASP A 35 -22.74 -31.26 -66.95
C ASP A 35 -21.41 -31.89 -66.50
N VAL A 36 -20.42 -32.04 -67.39
CA VAL A 36 -19.07 -32.54 -67.06
C VAL A 36 -18.23 -31.48 -66.31
N GLU A 37 -18.35 -30.19 -66.65
CA GLU A 37 -17.66 -29.12 -65.92
C GLU A 37 -18.27 -28.87 -64.52
N ALA A 38 -19.59 -29.04 -64.36
CA ALA A 38 -20.26 -29.00 -63.05
C ALA A 38 -19.83 -30.16 -62.15
N ASP A 39 -19.75 -31.39 -62.70
CA ASP A 39 -19.32 -32.60 -61.97
C ASP A 39 -17.84 -32.52 -61.53
N ILE A 40 -16.97 -31.94 -62.36
CA ILE A 40 -15.55 -31.71 -62.04
C ILE A 40 -15.38 -30.61 -60.98
N LYS A 41 -16.23 -29.58 -61.00
CA LYS A 41 -16.22 -28.50 -60.00
C LYS A 41 -16.73 -29.00 -58.64
N GLU A 42 -17.80 -29.79 -58.62
CA GLU A 42 -18.33 -30.43 -57.40
C GLU A 42 -17.30 -31.41 -56.80
N LYS A 43 -16.64 -32.24 -57.62
CA LYS A 43 -15.57 -33.15 -57.16
C LYS A 43 -14.33 -32.41 -56.66
N LYS A 44 -13.96 -31.26 -57.23
CA LYS A 44 -12.86 -30.40 -56.74
C LYS A 44 -13.22 -29.68 -55.44
N GLU A 45 -14.44 -29.20 -55.28
CA GLU A 45 -14.92 -28.60 -54.02
C GLU A 45 -15.00 -29.65 -52.90
N LYS A 46 -15.52 -30.85 -53.18
CA LYS A 46 -15.55 -31.97 -52.24
C LYS A 46 -14.14 -32.45 -51.86
N ALA A 47 -13.20 -32.51 -52.80
CA ALA A 47 -11.80 -32.85 -52.54
C ALA A 47 -11.06 -31.75 -51.74
N ALA A 48 -11.38 -30.47 -51.99
CA ALA A 48 -10.84 -29.34 -51.20
C ALA A 48 -11.43 -29.27 -49.79
N GLN A 49 -12.68 -29.72 -49.61
CA GLN A 49 -13.35 -29.81 -48.32
C GLN A 49 -12.82 -30.99 -47.49
N LEU A 50 -12.66 -32.17 -48.10
CA LEU A 50 -12.00 -33.33 -47.50
C LEU A 50 -10.51 -33.07 -47.17
N SER A 51 -9.80 -32.30 -48.01
CA SER A 51 -8.42 -31.87 -47.72
C SER A 51 -8.32 -30.89 -46.56
N LYS A 52 -9.35 -30.04 -46.35
CA LYS A 52 -9.44 -29.12 -45.20
C LYS A 52 -9.85 -29.84 -43.92
N GLU A 53 -10.74 -30.83 -44.00
CA GLU A 53 -11.12 -31.70 -42.88
C GLU A 53 -9.95 -32.58 -42.46
N ALA A 54 -9.25 -33.23 -43.40
CA ALA A 54 -8.04 -33.99 -43.12
C ALA A 54 -6.91 -33.11 -42.54
N ALA A 55 -6.72 -31.88 -43.03
CA ALA A 55 -5.75 -30.94 -42.45
C ALA A 55 -6.16 -30.41 -41.06
N LYS A 56 -7.44 -30.48 -40.72
CA LYS A 56 -7.97 -30.10 -39.40
C LYS A 56 -7.83 -31.26 -38.40
N GLU A 57 -8.15 -32.48 -38.80
CA GLU A 57 -7.91 -33.70 -38.02
C GLU A 57 -6.40 -33.95 -37.81
N THR A 58 -5.56 -33.69 -38.81
CA THR A 58 -4.09 -33.79 -38.66
C THR A 58 -3.54 -32.76 -37.67
N LYS A 59 -4.14 -31.55 -37.62
CA LYS A 59 -3.79 -30.52 -36.63
C LYS A 59 -4.30 -30.82 -35.23
N GLU A 60 -5.51 -31.37 -35.10
CA GLU A 60 -6.03 -31.85 -33.80
C GLU A 60 -5.19 -33.02 -33.28
N VAL A 61 -4.73 -33.94 -34.14
CA VAL A 61 -3.80 -35.02 -33.74
C VAL A 61 -2.41 -34.47 -33.39
N GLU A 62 -1.89 -33.46 -34.10
CA GLU A 62 -0.63 -32.77 -33.73
C GLU A 62 -0.75 -31.96 -32.43
N GLU A 63 -1.93 -31.39 -32.12
CA GLU A 63 -2.21 -30.73 -30.83
C GLU A 63 -2.36 -31.74 -29.70
N ILE A 64 -3.03 -32.87 -29.93
CA ILE A 64 -3.16 -33.97 -28.96
C ILE A 64 -1.81 -34.67 -28.73
N GLU A 65 -0.98 -34.89 -29.75
CA GLU A 65 0.38 -35.41 -29.60
C GLU A 65 1.28 -34.44 -28.82
N LYS A 66 1.13 -33.12 -29.00
CA LYS A 66 1.85 -32.11 -28.21
C LYS A 66 1.34 -31.99 -26.77
N GLU A 67 0.04 -32.17 -26.53
CA GLU A 67 -0.53 -32.25 -25.18
C GLU A 67 -0.07 -33.53 -24.47
N ILE A 68 0.03 -34.68 -25.16
CA ILE A 68 0.56 -35.94 -24.62
C ILE A 68 2.07 -35.84 -24.36
N GLU A 69 2.85 -35.20 -25.24
CA GLU A 69 4.29 -34.92 -25.01
C GLU A 69 4.50 -33.95 -23.83
N GLN A 70 3.61 -32.98 -23.63
CA GLN A 70 3.65 -32.07 -22.46
C GLN A 70 3.23 -32.78 -21.16
N GLU A 71 2.25 -33.68 -21.18
CA GLU A 71 1.85 -34.48 -20.02
C GLU A 71 2.91 -35.54 -19.64
N GLU A 72 3.60 -36.16 -20.60
CA GLU A 72 4.73 -37.08 -20.31
C GLU A 72 5.94 -36.32 -19.74
N VAL A 73 6.23 -35.11 -20.22
CA VAL A 73 7.31 -34.25 -19.67
C VAL A 73 6.94 -33.70 -18.29
N GLU A 74 5.68 -33.33 -18.02
CA GLU A 74 5.24 -32.95 -16.68
C GLU A 74 5.25 -34.13 -15.70
N ALA A 75 4.92 -35.35 -16.13
CA ALA A 75 4.99 -36.55 -15.28
C ALA A 75 6.46 -36.93 -14.93
N GLU A 76 7.39 -36.81 -15.87
CA GLU A 76 8.82 -37.08 -15.64
C GLU A 76 9.48 -36.00 -14.75
N VAL A 77 9.07 -34.74 -14.89
CA VAL A 77 9.48 -33.62 -14.01
C VAL A 77 8.87 -33.77 -12.60
N ILE A 78 7.63 -34.24 -12.47
CA ILE A 78 7.00 -34.52 -11.17
C ILE A 78 7.72 -35.67 -10.46
N ASP A 79 8.09 -36.77 -11.13
CA ASP A 79 8.84 -37.88 -10.50
C ASP A 79 10.29 -37.48 -10.12
N GLU A 80 10.98 -36.68 -10.95
CA GLU A 80 12.29 -36.10 -10.58
C GLU A 80 12.18 -35.11 -9.41
N GLU A 81 11.16 -34.25 -9.40
CA GLU A 81 10.94 -33.25 -8.35
C GLU A 81 10.47 -33.91 -7.03
N GLN A 82 9.74 -35.02 -7.10
CA GLN A 82 9.34 -35.83 -5.94
C GLN A 82 10.53 -36.61 -5.36
N SER A 83 11.46 -37.09 -6.20
CA SER A 83 12.73 -37.66 -5.72
C SER A 83 13.64 -36.60 -5.08
N ARG A 84 13.72 -35.39 -5.65
CA ARG A 84 14.45 -34.24 -5.07
C ARG A 84 13.81 -33.72 -3.78
N LEU A 85 12.49 -33.78 -3.67
CA LEU A 85 11.74 -33.45 -2.44
C LEU A 85 11.93 -34.52 -1.36
N ASP A 86 12.03 -35.79 -1.71
CA ASP A 86 12.29 -36.86 -0.77
C ASP A 86 13.76 -36.88 -0.29
N ASP A 87 14.71 -36.52 -1.14
CA ASP A 87 16.10 -36.33 -0.75
C ASP A 87 16.29 -35.05 0.07
N LYS A 88 15.61 -33.94 -0.27
CA LYS A 88 15.52 -32.75 0.60
C LYS A 88 14.82 -33.04 1.93
N LYS A 89 13.79 -33.89 1.97
CA LYS A 89 13.16 -34.33 3.24
C LYS A 89 14.10 -35.21 4.05
N LYS A 90 14.90 -36.08 3.44
CA LYS A 90 15.92 -36.86 4.14
C LYS A 90 17.03 -35.97 4.68
N GLU A 91 17.48 -34.99 3.91
CA GLU A 91 18.49 -34.02 4.31
C GLU A 91 17.97 -33.12 5.43
N PHE A 92 16.75 -32.58 5.29
CA PHE A 92 16.05 -31.81 6.32
C PHE A 92 15.76 -32.62 7.58
N ASN A 93 15.42 -33.91 7.48
CA ASN A 93 15.26 -34.79 8.65
C ASN A 93 16.60 -35.15 9.30
N LYS A 94 17.70 -35.19 8.53
CA LYS A 94 19.06 -35.38 9.03
C LYS A 94 19.55 -34.12 9.73
N GLU A 95 19.20 -32.95 9.21
CA GLU A 95 19.39 -31.64 9.82
C GLU A 95 18.57 -31.53 11.10
N ILE A 96 17.27 -31.85 11.09
CA ILE A 96 16.44 -31.89 12.31
C ILE A 96 16.99 -32.87 13.35
N LYS A 97 17.55 -34.02 12.94
CA LYS A 97 18.23 -34.94 13.87
C LYS A 97 19.54 -34.35 14.39
N HIS A 98 20.31 -33.65 13.57
CA HIS A 98 21.52 -32.94 13.96
C HIS A 98 21.18 -31.80 14.92
N THR A 99 20.22 -30.94 14.60
CA THR A 99 19.71 -29.86 15.45
C THR A 99 19.08 -30.39 16.72
N LYS A 100 18.35 -31.53 16.71
CA LYS A 100 17.84 -32.15 17.95
C LYS A 100 18.95 -32.75 18.81
N LYS A 101 20.00 -33.29 18.19
CA LYS A 101 21.18 -33.81 18.88
C LYS A 101 22.04 -32.67 19.45
N GLU A 102 22.22 -31.59 18.69
CA GLU A 102 22.82 -30.34 19.18
C GLU A 102 21.97 -29.73 20.29
N ILE A 103 20.63 -29.70 20.18
CA ILE A 103 19.76 -29.20 21.27
C ILE A 103 19.81 -30.12 22.50
N SER A 104 19.99 -31.44 22.34
CA SER A 104 20.15 -32.36 23.48
C SER A 104 21.54 -32.24 24.11
N GLU A 105 22.59 -32.12 23.32
CA GLU A 105 23.97 -31.88 23.78
C GLU A 105 24.14 -30.48 24.37
N THR A 106 23.40 -29.47 23.86
CA THR A 106 23.34 -28.12 24.43
C THR A 106 22.49 -28.11 25.70
N LYS A 107 21.48 -28.98 25.84
CA LYS A 107 20.74 -29.17 27.11
C LYS A 107 21.53 -29.94 28.16
N GLU A 108 22.37 -30.89 27.76
CA GLU A 108 23.30 -31.58 28.67
C GLU A 108 24.48 -30.68 29.07
N LYS A 109 24.99 -29.81 28.18
CA LYS A 109 25.98 -28.78 28.53
C LYS A 109 25.40 -27.61 29.33
N ALA A 110 24.14 -27.21 29.08
CA ALA A 110 23.43 -26.21 29.88
C ALA A 110 23.00 -26.72 31.28
N ALA A 111 23.22 -28.00 31.58
CA ALA A 111 23.07 -28.54 32.94
C ALA A 111 24.40 -28.52 33.72
N SER A 112 25.51 -28.10 33.11
CA SER A 112 26.85 -28.10 33.72
C SER A 112 27.61 -26.77 33.67
N GLU A 113 27.10 -25.73 33.02
CA GLU A 113 27.73 -24.40 33.02
C GLU A 113 26.67 -23.32 33.27
N ASP A 114 26.80 -22.70 34.44
CA ASP A 114 26.00 -21.57 34.90
C ASP A 114 26.16 -20.35 33.95
N ASP A 115 25.00 -19.75 33.66
CA ASP A 115 24.77 -18.33 33.33
C ASP A 115 25.76 -17.63 32.39
N GLU A 116 25.40 -17.57 31.10
CA GLU A 116 25.49 -16.31 30.32
C GLU A 116 24.61 -16.38 29.04
N ASN A 117 23.30 -16.48 29.24
CA ASN A 117 22.34 -16.03 28.23
C ASN A 117 21.85 -14.65 28.65
N ILE A 118 21.91 -13.68 27.73
CA ILE A 118 21.25 -12.37 27.86
C ILE A 118 19.73 -12.61 27.90
N LYS A 119 19.24 -13.03 29.06
CA LYS A 119 17.86 -12.78 29.46
C LYS A 119 17.77 -11.27 29.61
N LEU A 120 16.94 -10.65 28.78
CA LEU A 120 16.49 -9.28 29.03
C LEU A 120 15.70 -9.33 30.33
N ASP A 121 16.41 -9.13 31.44
CA ASP A 121 15.87 -9.18 32.79
C ASP A 121 14.92 -7.99 32.94
N LEU A 122 13.63 -8.25 32.71
CA LEU A 122 12.56 -7.28 32.89
C LEU A 122 12.55 -6.71 34.33
N GLY A 123 13.16 -7.40 35.30
CA GLY A 123 13.44 -6.89 36.65
C GLY A 123 14.45 -5.74 36.64
N LYS A 124 15.59 -5.89 35.96
CA LYS A 124 16.59 -4.82 35.78
C LYS A 124 16.04 -3.62 35.02
N VAL A 125 15.20 -3.84 34.01
CA VAL A 125 14.47 -2.76 33.32
C VAL A 125 13.55 -2.03 34.30
N LYS A 126 12.83 -2.76 35.16
CA LYS A 126 11.94 -2.17 36.18
C LYS A 126 12.68 -1.38 37.25
N ASP A 127 13.88 -1.81 37.61
CA ASP A 127 14.76 -1.13 38.57
C ASP A 127 15.44 0.11 37.96
N PHE A 128 15.75 0.10 36.66
CA PHE A 128 16.15 1.28 35.91
C PHE A 128 15.09 2.40 35.96
N PHE A 129 13.80 2.03 36.00
CA PHE A 129 12.69 2.98 36.19
C PHE A 129 12.39 3.32 37.66
N LYS A 130 13.18 2.82 38.62
CA LYS A 130 13.07 3.14 40.06
C LYS A 130 14.42 3.58 40.66
N PRO A 131 15.03 4.66 40.16
CA PRO A 131 16.27 5.16 40.73
C PRO A 131 16.08 5.57 42.21
N LYS A 132 17.10 5.32 43.05
CA LYS A 132 17.16 5.70 44.47
C LYS A 132 18.00 6.99 44.64
N GLY A 133 17.86 7.67 45.78
CA GLY A 133 18.60 8.90 46.10
C GLY A 133 18.10 10.14 45.35
N ASP A 134 18.93 11.18 45.26
CA ASP A 134 18.59 12.45 44.59
C ASP A 134 18.25 12.26 43.10
N PHE A 135 18.93 11.31 42.45
CA PHE A 135 18.61 10.88 41.09
C PHE A 135 17.21 10.26 40.99
N GLY A 136 16.77 9.53 42.04
CA GLY A 136 15.41 9.03 42.19
C GLY A 136 14.35 10.12 42.22
N ILE A 137 14.61 11.19 42.98
CA ILE A 137 13.71 12.35 43.11
C ILE A 137 13.61 13.09 41.78
N PHE A 138 14.74 13.31 41.11
CA PHE A 138 14.80 13.93 39.78
C PHE A 138 14.03 13.11 38.75
N PHE A 139 14.26 11.80 38.68
CA PHE A 139 13.58 10.92 37.72
C PHE A 139 12.08 10.78 38.03
N LYS A 140 11.67 10.85 39.31
CA LYS A 140 10.25 10.87 39.67
C LYS A 140 9.56 12.14 39.19
N LYS A 141 10.27 13.28 39.14
CA LYS A 141 9.74 14.57 38.69
C LYS A 141 9.77 14.72 37.17
N TYR A 142 10.84 14.28 36.51
CA TYR A 142 11.09 14.54 35.08
C TYR A 142 11.12 13.28 34.20
N GLY A 143 11.04 12.08 34.78
CA GLY A 143 11.24 10.81 34.06
C GLY A 143 10.30 10.62 32.88
N THR A 144 9.03 11.04 32.98
CA THR A 144 8.11 10.97 31.83
C THR A 144 8.57 11.85 30.66
N ILE A 145 9.11 13.04 30.93
CA ILE A 145 9.60 13.94 29.89
C ILE A 145 10.89 13.37 29.28
N LEU A 146 11.82 12.91 30.12
CA LEU A 146 13.08 12.30 29.66
C LEU A 146 12.82 11.07 28.78
N LEU A 147 11.84 10.26 29.14
CA LEU A 147 11.47 9.07 28.36
C LEU A 147 10.73 9.41 27.06
N LEU A 148 10.01 10.54 27.01
CA LEU A 148 9.43 11.05 25.78
C LEU A 148 10.52 11.57 24.82
N LEU A 149 11.68 12.03 25.31
CA LEU A 149 12.77 12.48 24.45
C LEU A 149 13.38 11.34 23.63
N ILE A 150 13.31 10.09 24.07
CA ILE A 150 13.83 8.92 23.34
C ILE A 150 13.16 8.75 21.97
N PRO A 151 11.82 8.59 21.88
CA PRO A 151 11.17 8.48 20.58
C PRO A 151 11.23 9.77 19.76
N ILE A 152 11.29 10.96 20.39
CA ILE A 152 11.54 12.22 19.68
C ILE A 152 12.93 12.19 19.03
N PHE A 153 13.95 11.74 19.76
CA PHE A 153 15.30 11.58 19.24
C PHE A 153 15.30 10.63 18.04
N PHE A 154 14.69 9.45 18.13
CA PHE A 154 14.60 8.56 16.98
C PHE A 154 13.85 9.18 15.80
N ALA A 155 12.74 9.88 16.06
CA ALA A 155 11.98 10.53 15.01
C ALA A 155 12.83 11.55 14.25
N VAL A 156 13.58 12.39 14.98
CA VAL A 156 14.44 13.44 14.42
C VAL A 156 15.70 12.85 13.78
N PHE A 157 16.44 11.99 14.49
CA PHE A 157 17.74 11.47 14.09
C PHE A 157 17.69 10.79 12.73
N PHE A 158 16.80 9.81 12.56
CA PHE A 158 16.70 9.07 11.30
C PHE A 158 16.14 9.92 10.16
N ARG A 159 15.24 10.88 10.45
CA ARG A 159 14.69 11.79 9.43
C ARG A 159 15.63 12.91 9.06
N ALA A 160 16.66 13.16 9.86
CA ALA A 160 17.68 14.16 9.58
C ALA A 160 18.79 13.65 8.65
N TYR A 161 18.80 12.37 8.26
CA TYR A 161 19.82 11.79 7.38
C TYR A 161 20.04 12.58 6.07
N PRO A 162 19.00 13.13 5.43
CA PRO A 162 19.18 13.96 4.24
C PRO A 162 19.99 15.25 4.45
N TYR A 163 20.19 15.71 5.69
CA TYR A 163 21.08 16.84 5.97
C TYR A 163 22.56 16.48 5.78
N THR A 164 22.95 15.25 6.14
CA THR A 164 24.36 14.81 6.11
C THR A 164 24.69 13.88 4.95
N LEU A 165 23.66 13.33 4.29
CA LEU A 165 23.77 12.43 3.14
C LEU A 165 24.72 11.24 3.39
N PRO A 166 24.58 10.47 4.49
CA PRO A 166 25.53 9.42 4.85
C PRO A 166 25.61 8.30 3.80
N ALA A 167 24.56 8.10 3.00
CA ALA A 167 24.58 7.15 1.87
C ALA A 167 25.67 7.47 0.84
N THR A 168 26.03 8.75 0.66
CA THR A 168 27.10 9.15 -0.26
C THR A 168 28.48 8.72 0.19
N ASP A 169 28.70 8.55 1.50
CA ASP A 169 29.96 8.04 2.05
C ASP A 169 30.12 6.56 1.68
N GLU A 170 29.05 5.77 1.79
CA GLU A 170 29.02 4.36 1.39
C GLU A 170 29.16 4.18 -0.12
N TRP A 171 28.47 5.00 -0.92
CA TRP A 171 28.61 4.99 -2.38
C TRP A 171 30.03 5.36 -2.81
N ALA A 172 30.65 6.34 -2.15
CA ALA A 172 32.02 6.76 -2.43
C ALA A 172 33.01 5.66 -2.11
N GLN A 173 32.86 5.01 -0.93
CA GLN A 173 33.66 3.85 -0.58
C GLN A 173 33.53 2.79 -1.67
N ASN A 174 32.31 2.29 -1.92
CA ASN A 174 32.09 1.24 -2.92
C ASN A 174 32.64 1.60 -4.31
N SER A 175 32.48 2.85 -4.75
CA SER A 175 33.00 3.32 -6.04
C SER A 175 34.54 3.28 -6.10
N VAL A 176 35.22 3.76 -5.06
CA VAL A 176 36.69 3.78 -5.00
C VAL A 176 37.23 2.36 -4.87
N GLU A 177 36.65 1.54 -3.99
CA GLU A 177 37.07 0.15 -3.81
C GLU A 177 36.92 -0.65 -5.11
N ASN A 178 35.78 -0.54 -5.80
CA ASN A 178 35.54 -1.23 -7.06
C ASN A 178 36.48 -0.75 -8.17
N ALA A 179 36.79 0.54 -8.23
CA ALA A 179 37.74 1.08 -9.20
C ALA A 179 39.17 0.53 -8.98
N LEU A 180 39.64 0.50 -7.73
CA LEU A 180 40.94 -0.05 -7.37
C LEU A 180 41.02 -1.57 -7.63
N LYS A 181 40.00 -2.31 -7.22
CA LYS A 181 39.91 -3.76 -7.51
C LYS A 181 39.90 -4.05 -9.00
N SER A 182 39.23 -3.22 -9.81
CA SER A 182 39.24 -3.36 -11.28
C SER A 182 40.63 -3.12 -11.90
N GLN A 183 41.37 -2.14 -11.39
CA GLN A 183 42.77 -1.90 -11.80
C GLN A 183 43.67 -3.09 -11.45
N ILE A 184 43.57 -3.59 -10.22
CA ILE A 184 44.31 -4.78 -9.76
C ILE A 184 43.92 -6.01 -10.60
N ALA A 185 42.62 -6.21 -10.87
CA ALA A 185 42.13 -7.29 -11.71
C ALA A 185 42.73 -7.25 -13.12
N THR A 186 42.89 -6.06 -13.70
CA THR A 186 43.51 -5.89 -15.02
C THR A 186 44.98 -6.32 -15.00
N GLN A 187 45.72 -5.94 -13.95
CA GLN A 187 47.13 -6.33 -13.78
C GLN A 187 47.27 -7.85 -13.57
N ILE A 188 46.46 -8.43 -12.68
CA ILE A 188 46.47 -9.88 -12.40
C ILE A 188 46.06 -10.68 -13.64
N ASN A 189 45.07 -10.21 -14.41
CA ASN A 189 44.67 -10.88 -15.65
C ASN A 189 45.77 -10.87 -16.73
N GLN A 190 46.59 -9.81 -16.78
CA GLN A 190 47.73 -9.74 -17.68
C GLN A 190 48.88 -10.66 -17.23
N GLN A 191 49.14 -10.72 -15.93
CA GLN A 191 50.22 -11.55 -15.37
C GLN A 191 49.85 -13.05 -15.33
N TYR A 192 48.59 -13.37 -15.07
CA TYR A 192 48.08 -14.74 -14.88
C TYR A 192 46.82 -15.00 -15.74
N PRO A 193 46.94 -15.04 -17.08
CA PRO A 193 45.79 -15.18 -17.97
C PRO A 193 44.97 -16.45 -17.71
N ASN A 194 45.65 -17.57 -17.37
CA ASN A 194 45.04 -18.90 -17.22
C ASN A 194 44.61 -19.24 -15.78
N LEU A 195 44.68 -18.30 -14.84
CA LEU A 195 44.31 -18.57 -13.44
C LEU A 195 42.77 -18.74 -13.31
N PRO A 196 42.27 -19.75 -12.56
CA PRO A 196 40.83 -19.91 -12.33
C PRO A 196 40.20 -18.68 -11.67
N ALA A 197 38.94 -18.36 -12.03
CA ALA A 197 38.25 -17.14 -11.60
C ALA A 197 38.19 -16.96 -10.07
N ALA A 198 37.92 -18.02 -9.31
CA ALA A 198 37.88 -17.97 -7.85
C ALA A 198 39.25 -17.61 -7.23
N ASN A 199 40.33 -18.13 -7.80
CA ASN A 199 41.69 -17.83 -7.35
C ASN A 199 42.12 -16.42 -7.76
N LYS A 200 41.69 -15.94 -8.94
CA LYS A 200 41.87 -14.55 -9.35
C LYS A 200 41.18 -13.59 -8.40
N GLN A 201 39.93 -13.86 -8.04
CA GLN A 201 39.18 -12.99 -7.12
C GLN A 201 39.86 -12.90 -5.76
N LYS A 202 40.31 -14.03 -5.21
CA LYS A 202 41.07 -14.04 -3.96
C LYS A 202 42.36 -13.22 -4.06
N GLN A 203 43.13 -13.36 -5.13
CA GLN A 203 44.34 -12.54 -5.33
C GLN A 203 44.03 -11.05 -5.48
N ILE A 204 42.92 -10.68 -6.12
CA ILE A 204 42.47 -9.29 -6.22
C ILE A 204 42.18 -8.72 -4.83
N ASP A 205 41.47 -9.50 -3.99
CA ASP A 205 41.12 -9.08 -2.63
C ASP A 205 42.37 -8.99 -1.73
N ASP A 206 43.29 -9.96 -1.81
CA ASP A 206 44.56 -9.97 -1.05
C ASP A 206 45.46 -8.78 -1.42
N GLU A 207 45.64 -8.50 -2.72
CA GLU A 207 46.42 -7.34 -3.19
C GLU A 207 45.74 -6.02 -2.87
N TYR A 208 44.40 -5.97 -2.91
CA TYR A 208 43.65 -4.79 -2.48
C TYR A 208 43.82 -4.51 -0.99
N GLU A 209 43.74 -5.53 -0.12
CA GLU A 209 43.96 -5.36 1.32
C GLU A 209 45.38 -4.88 1.62
N LYS A 210 46.38 -5.43 0.92
CA LYS A 210 47.77 -4.98 1.03
C LYS A 210 47.90 -3.51 0.61
N MET A 211 47.36 -3.14 -0.55
CA MET A 211 47.36 -1.76 -1.02
C MET A 211 46.64 -0.82 -0.04
N ARG A 212 45.51 -1.25 0.53
CA ARG A 212 44.75 -0.49 1.51
C ARG A 212 45.51 -0.27 2.81
N ASN A 213 46.28 -1.26 3.26
CA ASN A 213 47.14 -1.12 4.43
C ASN A 213 48.33 -0.19 4.18
N GLU A 214 48.93 -0.25 2.99
CA GLU A 214 50.09 0.58 2.61
C GLU A 214 49.70 2.04 2.30
N ARG A 215 48.55 2.26 1.69
CA ARG A 215 48.10 3.58 1.17
C ARG A 215 46.81 4.08 1.81
N LYS A 216 46.53 3.68 3.05
CA LYS A 216 45.28 3.97 3.76
C LYS A 216 44.87 5.44 3.68
N THR A 217 45.77 6.36 4.04
CA THR A 217 45.48 7.80 4.06
C THR A 217 45.11 8.34 2.68
N GLU A 218 45.77 7.87 1.63
CA GLU A 218 45.49 8.31 0.26
C GLU A 218 44.13 7.80 -0.22
N ILE A 219 43.82 6.54 0.08
CA ILE A 219 42.53 5.93 -0.25
C ILE A 219 41.39 6.60 0.53
N ASP A 220 41.58 6.86 1.83
CA ASP A 220 40.61 7.56 2.67
C ASP A 220 40.34 8.98 2.13
N GLN A 221 41.39 9.71 1.72
CA GLN A 221 41.25 11.03 1.06
C GLN A 221 40.51 10.93 -0.29
N GLN A 222 40.76 9.88 -1.07
CA GLN A 222 40.06 9.65 -2.34
C GLN A 222 38.57 9.33 -2.10
N ILE A 223 38.25 8.55 -1.08
CA ILE A 223 36.88 8.27 -0.65
C ILE A 223 36.19 9.57 -0.22
N GLU A 224 36.83 10.37 0.63
CA GLU A 224 36.27 11.65 1.09
C GLU A 224 36.02 12.61 -0.08
N ALA A 225 36.98 12.76 -1.00
CA ALA A 225 36.82 13.60 -2.19
C ALA A 225 35.67 13.10 -3.08
N THR A 226 35.52 11.78 -3.23
CA THR A 226 34.43 11.17 -4.01
C THR A 226 33.08 11.36 -3.32
N SER A 227 33.01 11.25 -1.98
CA SER A 227 31.81 11.53 -1.20
C SER A 227 31.39 12.99 -1.35
N ASN A 228 32.33 13.93 -1.21
CA ASN A 228 32.07 15.35 -1.40
C ASN A 228 31.60 15.67 -2.82
N TYR A 229 32.15 14.98 -3.84
CA TYR A 229 31.63 15.06 -5.19
C TYR A 229 30.17 14.60 -5.27
N PHE A 230 29.81 13.45 -4.70
CA PHE A 230 28.41 13.00 -4.69
C PHE A 230 27.48 13.95 -3.92
N LYS A 231 27.89 14.45 -2.76
CA LYS A 231 27.14 15.45 -1.97
C LYS A 231 26.88 16.72 -2.80
N SER A 232 27.88 17.21 -3.54
CA SER A 232 27.74 18.39 -4.41
C SER A 232 26.70 18.21 -5.52
N ARG A 233 26.40 16.98 -5.94
CA ARG A 233 25.35 16.69 -6.93
C ARG A 233 23.94 16.71 -6.35
N LEU A 234 23.82 16.62 -5.02
CA LEU A 234 22.57 16.55 -4.26
C LEU A 234 22.29 17.82 -3.47
N GLN A 235 23.19 18.80 -3.50
CA GLN A 235 23.11 20.06 -2.80
C GLN A 235 23.17 21.24 -3.77
N ASN A 236 22.63 22.39 -3.35
CA ASN A 236 22.83 23.65 -4.05
C ASN A 236 24.18 24.29 -3.68
N GLU A 237 24.46 25.47 -4.27
CA GLU A 237 25.71 26.21 -4.04
C GLU A 237 25.93 26.61 -2.58
N ASP A 238 24.85 26.73 -1.79
CA ASP A 238 24.88 27.05 -0.35
C ASP A 238 25.03 25.80 0.54
N GLY A 239 25.14 24.61 -0.04
CA GLY A 239 25.19 23.33 0.68
C GLY A 239 23.83 22.80 1.17
N GLN A 240 22.71 23.41 0.77
CA GLN A 240 21.37 22.90 1.07
C GLN A 240 21.04 21.71 0.18
N THR A 241 20.75 20.57 0.81
CA THR A 241 20.24 19.38 0.11
C THR A 241 18.92 19.69 -0.59
N TYR A 242 18.82 19.23 -1.84
CA TYR A 242 17.60 19.33 -2.63
C TYR A 242 16.43 18.57 -2.00
N LEU A 243 15.19 18.95 -2.36
CA LEU A 243 14.02 18.19 -1.93
C LEU A 243 14.04 16.79 -2.54
N LEU A 244 13.49 15.84 -1.80
CA LEU A 244 13.40 14.45 -2.20
C LEU A 244 12.14 14.25 -3.04
N ALA A 245 12.22 13.46 -4.10
CA ALA A 245 11.11 13.21 -5.03
C ALA A 245 10.55 14.46 -5.74
N ILE A 246 9.48 14.27 -6.51
CA ILE A 246 8.90 15.28 -7.41
C ILE A 246 7.80 16.12 -6.73
N ASP A 247 6.93 15.50 -5.92
CA ASP A 247 5.78 16.18 -5.30
C ASP A 247 6.20 17.32 -4.35
N PRO A 248 7.28 17.18 -3.54
CA PRO A 248 7.74 18.28 -2.69
C PRO A 248 8.11 19.55 -3.46
N TYR A 249 8.54 19.46 -4.73
CA TYR A 249 8.81 20.64 -5.55
C TYR A 249 7.55 21.40 -5.94
N LEU A 250 6.41 20.72 -6.12
CA LEU A 250 5.12 21.36 -6.31
C LEU A 250 4.76 22.17 -5.07
N TRP A 251 4.83 21.56 -3.88
CA TRP A 251 4.49 22.20 -2.62
C TRP A 251 5.42 23.37 -2.27
N TYR A 252 6.71 23.22 -2.56
CA TYR A 252 7.69 24.30 -2.47
C TYR A 252 7.35 25.46 -3.42
N GLY A 253 6.97 25.17 -4.67
CA GLY A 253 6.56 26.17 -5.65
C GLY A 253 5.33 26.96 -5.20
N GLU A 254 4.30 26.25 -4.74
CA GLU A 254 3.08 26.87 -4.20
C GLU A 254 3.38 27.71 -2.93
N ALA A 255 4.24 27.22 -2.03
CA ALA A 255 4.66 27.99 -0.86
C ALA A 255 5.43 29.25 -1.23
N ARG A 256 6.30 29.19 -2.24
CA ARG A 256 7.06 30.35 -2.76
C ARG A 256 6.10 31.38 -3.33
N ASN A 257 5.10 30.93 -4.07
CA ASN A 257 4.06 31.81 -4.59
C ASN A 257 3.24 32.46 -3.47
N ILE A 258 2.94 31.75 -2.38
CA ILE A 258 2.27 32.35 -1.21
C ILE A 258 3.10 33.49 -0.62
N ILE A 259 4.42 33.33 -0.52
CA ILE A 259 5.30 34.38 0.00
C ILE A 259 5.37 35.58 -0.95
N ASN A 260 5.41 35.36 -2.25
CA ASN A 260 5.60 36.42 -3.25
C ASN A 260 4.29 37.15 -3.60
N ASN A 261 3.20 36.40 -3.71
CA ASN A 261 1.94 36.86 -4.30
C ASN A 261 0.78 36.88 -3.29
N GLY A 262 0.95 36.27 -2.11
CA GLY A 262 -0.12 36.09 -1.13
C GLY A 262 -1.09 34.93 -1.44
N HIS A 263 -0.83 34.14 -2.48
CA HIS A 263 -1.64 32.99 -2.89
C HIS A 263 -0.77 31.88 -3.53
N PRO A 264 -1.21 30.61 -3.58
CA PRO A 264 -0.38 29.49 -4.06
C PRO A 264 -0.13 29.49 -5.58
N GLY A 265 -0.93 30.25 -6.34
CA GLY A 265 -0.76 30.40 -7.79
C GLY A 265 0.36 31.35 -8.18
N ASP A 266 0.85 31.23 -9.41
CA ASP A 266 1.73 32.24 -10.02
C ASP A 266 0.93 33.41 -10.61
N LYS A 267 -0.36 33.21 -10.90
CA LYS A 267 -1.30 34.27 -11.30
C LYS A 267 -2.71 34.06 -10.71
N LEU A 268 -3.54 35.09 -10.85
CA LEU A 268 -4.98 35.02 -10.60
C LEU A 268 -5.74 35.02 -11.93
N VAL A 269 -6.70 34.12 -12.07
CA VAL A 269 -7.69 34.10 -13.15
C VAL A 269 -9.06 34.11 -12.51
N ASP A 270 -9.88 35.13 -12.80
CA ASP A 270 -11.19 35.34 -12.19
C ASP A 270 -11.17 35.30 -10.65
N GLY A 271 -10.13 35.88 -10.05
CA GLY A 271 -9.92 35.91 -8.60
C GLY A 271 -9.50 34.58 -7.98
N LYS A 272 -9.27 33.52 -8.77
CA LYS A 272 -8.80 32.21 -8.31
C LYS A 272 -7.30 32.03 -8.60
N PRO A 273 -6.52 31.48 -7.65
CA PRO A 273 -5.12 31.16 -7.89
C PRO A 273 -5.00 30.04 -8.91
N VAL A 274 -4.15 30.27 -9.91
CA VAL A 274 -3.79 29.32 -10.96
C VAL A 274 -2.29 29.10 -10.90
N TYR A 275 -1.84 27.86 -11.08
CA TYR A 275 -0.44 27.55 -11.37
C TYR A 275 -0.32 27.31 -12.88
N THR A 276 0.39 28.19 -13.60
CA THR A 276 0.64 27.96 -15.03
C THR A 276 1.55 26.76 -15.27
N LEU A 277 1.38 26.11 -16.42
CA LEU A 277 2.20 24.98 -16.87
C LEU A 277 2.21 23.77 -15.92
N ARG A 278 1.20 23.63 -15.05
CA ARG A 278 0.99 22.42 -14.24
C ARG A 278 0.50 21.30 -15.16
N ASP A 279 1.26 20.21 -15.23
CA ASP A 279 1.09 19.08 -16.17
C ASP A 279 1.40 19.43 -17.64
N GLY A 280 2.46 20.21 -17.86
CA GLY A 280 3.18 20.20 -19.13
C GLY A 280 2.55 21.01 -20.28
N ARG A 281 1.45 21.76 -20.04
CA ARG A 281 0.90 22.79 -20.95
C ARG A 281 -0.31 23.58 -20.44
N PHE A 282 -1.04 23.08 -19.45
CA PHE A 282 -2.31 23.69 -19.04
C PHE A 282 -2.20 24.44 -17.72
N ASP A 283 -2.94 25.53 -17.63
CA ASP A 283 -3.18 26.23 -16.39
C ASP A 283 -4.11 25.40 -15.51
N LYS A 284 -3.73 25.18 -14.24
CA LYS A 284 -4.61 24.50 -13.29
C LYS A 284 -5.02 25.42 -12.15
N PRO A 285 -6.34 25.54 -11.88
CA PRO A 285 -6.78 26.18 -10.65
C PRO A 285 -6.27 25.37 -9.46
N ILE A 286 -5.81 26.07 -8.44
CA ILE A 286 -5.32 25.45 -7.22
C ILE A 286 -6.46 25.37 -6.22
N GLU A 287 -6.77 24.16 -5.78
CA GLU A 287 -7.63 23.95 -4.63
C GLU A 287 -6.90 24.31 -3.34
N PHE A 288 -7.63 24.80 -2.34
CA PHE A 288 -7.03 25.08 -1.05
C PHE A 288 -6.52 23.79 -0.39
N LEU A 289 -5.22 23.77 -0.12
CA LEU A 289 -4.54 22.75 0.67
C LEU A 289 -3.70 23.42 1.75
N LEU A 290 -3.69 22.87 2.96
CA LEU A 290 -2.98 23.48 4.09
C LEU A 290 -1.44 23.42 3.95
N HIS A 291 -0.90 22.42 3.27
CA HIS A 291 0.54 22.13 3.29
C HIS A 291 1.45 23.28 2.80
N PRO A 292 1.19 23.93 1.64
CA PRO A 292 1.98 25.08 1.18
C PRO A 292 1.97 26.26 2.16
N TRP A 293 0.85 26.47 2.86
CA TRP A 293 0.75 27.52 3.87
C TRP A 293 1.61 27.20 5.09
N ILE A 294 1.65 25.94 5.53
CA ILE A 294 2.53 25.51 6.64
C ILE A 294 4.00 25.73 6.30
N ILE A 295 4.42 25.43 5.06
CA ILE A 295 5.78 25.74 4.58
C ILE A 295 6.03 27.26 4.62
N ALA A 296 5.12 28.07 4.07
CA ALA A 296 5.26 29.52 4.02
C ALA A 296 5.31 30.17 5.42
N TYR A 297 4.48 29.71 6.36
CA TYR A 297 4.51 30.23 7.74
C TYR A 297 5.74 29.74 8.50
N THR A 298 6.21 28.52 8.26
CA THR A 298 7.46 28.03 8.83
C THR A 298 8.64 28.85 8.33
N TYR A 299 8.67 29.19 7.04
CA TYR A 299 9.64 30.11 6.46
C TYR A 299 9.62 31.47 7.17
N LYS A 300 8.44 32.08 7.31
CA LYS A 300 8.29 33.36 8.03
C LYS A 300 8.80 33.27 9.46
N PHE A 301 8.49 32.18 10.16
CA PHE A 301 8.93 31.92 11.52
C PHE A 301 10.45 31.77 11.61
N MET A 302 11.07 30.91 10.79
CA MET A 302 12.52 30.71 10.77
C MET A 302 13.26 32.02 10.44
N LYS A 303 12.70 32.83 9.52
CA LYS A 303 13.25 34.14 9.14
C LYS A 303 13.21 35.19 10.25
N VAL A 304 12.50 34.95 11.35
CA VAL A 304 12.60 35.78 12.56
C VAL A 304 13.97 35.59 13.22
N PHE A 305 14.47 34.37 13.27
CA PHE A 305 15.72 33.99 13.95
C PHE A 305 16.95 34.06 13.04
N ASP A 306 16.78 33.73 11.75
CA ASP A 306 17.85 33.76 10.77
C ASP A 306 17.36 34.39 9.46
N LYS A 307 17.89 35.57 9.13
CA LYS A 307 17.50 36.33 7.93
C LYS A 307 17.95 35.66 6.63
N SER A 308 18.95 34.79 6.68
CA SER A 308 19.49 34.06 5.53
C SER A 308 18.66 32.84 5.17
N THR A 309 17.72 32.42 6.03
CA THR A 309 16.86 31.27 5.77
C THR A 309 16.14 31.41 4.42
N THR A 310 16.15 30.32 3.64
CA THR A 310 15.45 30.17 2.36
C THR A 310 14.13 29.43 2.53
N ILE A 311 13.22 29.60 1.58
CA ILE A 311 11.95 28.83 1.61
C ILE A 311 12.18 27.34 1.31
N LEU A 312 13.28 27.00 0.62
CA LEU A 312 13.71 25.62 0.40
C LEU A 312 14.04 24.93 1.72
N GLN A 313 14.80 25.59 2.60
CA GLN A 313 15.08 25.11 3.96
C GLN A 313 13.80 24.89 4.78
N ALA A 314 12.85 25.83 4.68
CA ALA A 314 11.57 25.69 5.36
C ALA A 314 10.78 24.49 4.85
N ALA A 315 10.71 24.27 3.53
CA ALA A 315 10.07 23.08 2.96
C ALA A 315 10.79 21.81 3.42
N PHE A 316 12.12 21.80 3.40
CA PHE A 316 12.94 20.64 3.75
C PHE A 316 12.69 20.13 5.19
N ILE A 317 12.49 21.02 6.17
CA ILE A 317 12.38 20.64 7.58
C ILE A 317 10.97 20.20 8.02
N ILE A 318 9.91 20.59 7.30
CA ILE A 318 8.50 20.31 7.69
C ILE A 318 8.23 18.85 8.08
N PRO A 319 8.53 17.84 7.23
CA PRO A 319 8.16 16.45 7.53
C PRO A 319 8.80 15.97 8.84
N LEU A 320 10.05 16.40 9.12
CA LEU A 320 10.75 16.09 10.36
C LEU A 320 10.01 16.68 11.58
N LEU A 321 9.62 17.95 11.53
CA LEU A 321 8.91 18.60 12.64
C LEU A 321 7.55 17.96 12.91
N LEU A 322 6.80 17.63 11.86
CA LEU A 322 5.47 17.03 11.97
C LEU A 322 5.53 15.62 12.58
N ILE A 323 6.51 14.80 12.19
CA ILE A 323 6.65 13.46 12.79
C ILE A 323 7.26 13.51 14.19
N ALA A 324 8.17 14.45 14.48
CA ALA A 324 8.62 14.68 15.85
C ALA A 324 7.46 15.10 16.77
N LEU A 325 6.41 15.73 16.23
CA LEU A 325 5.21 16.05 16.98
C LEU A 325 4.29 14.82 17.17
N SER A 326 4.22 13.91 16.20
CA SER A 326 3.32 12.75 16.22
C SER A 326 3.71 11.67 17.24
N VAL A 327 4.99 11.58 17.63
CA VAL A 327 5.41 10.63 18.68
C VAL A 327 4.87 10.99 20.06
N ILE A 328 4.51 12.25 20.31
CA ILE A 328 3.98 12.72 21.60
C ILE A 328 2.65 12.05 21.94
N PRO A 329 1.59 12.14 21.09
CA PRO A 329 0.34 11.45 21.37
C PRO A 329 0.51 9.92 21.40
N ALA A 330 1.34 9.34 20.53
CA ALA A 330 1.63 7.90 20.55
C ALA A 330 2.21 7.45 21.90
N PHE A 331 3.18 8.20 22.43
CA PHE A 331 3.75 7.97 23.75
C PHE A 331 2.69 8.03 24.85
N PHE A 332 1.81 9.04 24.85
CA PHE A 332 0.77 9.15 25.87
C PHE A 332 -0.32 8.06 25.76
N ILE A 333 -0.67 7.63 24.55
CA ILE A 333 -1.56 6.49 24.33
C ILE A 333 -0.94 5.22 24.91
N GLY A 334 0.29 4.88 24.50
CA GLY A 334 1.01 3.70 25.00
C GLY A 334 1.22 3.74 26.51
N ARG A 335 1.49 4.94 27.06
CA ARG A 335 1.66 5.16 28.50
C ARG A 335 0.42 4.84 29.30
N LYS A 336 -0.77 5.09 28.76
CA LYS A 336 -2.03 4.73 29.43
C LYS A 336 -2.28 3.22 29.51
N ILE A 337 -1.64 2.43 28.64
CA ILE A 337 -1.84 0.99 28.56
C ILE A 337 -0.83 0.28 29.46
N ALA A 338 0.46 0.59 29.32
CA ALA A 338 1.55 -0.14 29.99
C ALA A 338 2.54 0.77 30.74
N GLY A 339 2.11 1.96 31.17
CA GLY A 339 2.96 2.90 31.89
C GLY A 339 4.08 3.46 31.00
N ASN A 340 5.10 4.08 31.61
CA ASN A 340 6.14 4.78 30.83
C ASN A 340 6.84 3.88 29.79
N VAL A 341 7.02 2.59 30.06
CA VAL A 341 7.59 1.61 29.12
C VAL A 341 6.71 1.48 27.87
N GLY A 342 5.39 1.34 28.05
CA GLY A 342 4.44 1.32 26.94
C GLY A 342 4.48 2.61 26.11
N GLY A 343 4.71 3.76 26.75
CA GLY A 343 4.88 5.02 26.05
C GLY A 343 6.14 5.07 25.19
N VAL A 344 7.30 4.68 25.74
CA VAL A 344 8.56 4.62 24.99
C VAL A 344 8.41 3.68 23.80
N PHE A 345 7.83 2.50 24.01
CA PHE A 345 7.64 1.51 22.95
C PHE A 345 6.71 2.02 21.84
N ALA A 346 5.53 2.55 22.20
CA ALA A 346 4.58 3.07 21.23
C ALA A 346 5.15 4.25 20.42
N GLY A 347 5.82 5.20 21.09
CA GLY A 347 6.47 6.32 20.42
C GLY A 347 7.62 5.89 19.52
N SER A 348 8.44 4.92 19.96
CA SER A 348 9.60 4.45 19.19
C SER A 348 9.18 3.61 18.00
N LEU A 349 8.14 2.78 18.14
CA LEU A 349 7.57 2.00 17.05
C LEU A 349 7.08 2.91 15.92
N LEU A 350 6.40 4.01 16.27
CA LEU A 350 6.02 5.03 15.28
C LEU A 350 7.25 5.69 14.64
N ALA A 351 8.22 6.11 15.46
CA ALA A 351 9.41 6.82 15.00
C ALA A 351 10.27 5.99 14.03
N LEU A 352 10.39 4.68 14.28
CA LEU A 352 11.25 3.73 13.57
C LEU A 352 10.53 2.95 12.47
N ASN A 353 9.24 3.20 12.25
CA ASN A 353 8.48 2.49 11.22
C ASN A 353 9.10 2.74 9.83
N ALA A 354 9.47 1.66 9.14
CA ALA A 354 10.22 1.72 7.88
C ALA A 354 9.44 2.41 6.75
N ALA A 355 8.16 2.08 6.58
CA ALA A 355 7.29 2.73 5.59
C ALA A 355 7.20 4.24 5.84
N LEU A 356 7.15 4.63 7.12
CA LEU A 356 7.14 6.04 7.51
C LEU A 356 8.47 6.73 7.25
N LEU A 357 9.59 6.07 7.55
CA LEU A 357 10.93 6.61 7.29
C LEU A 357 11.19 6.85 5.80
N GLY A 358 10.57 6.08 4.90
CA GLY A 358 10.66 6.29 3.45
C GLY A 358 9.87 7.50 2.92
N ARG A 359 8.77 7.88 3.59
CA ARG A 359 7.84 8.95 3.14
C ARG A 359 7.87 10.22 3.99
N THR A 360 8.64 10.23 5.08
CA THR A 360 8.73 11.40 5.98
C THR A 360 10.15 11.86 6.37
N PRO A 361 11.24 11.55 5.63
CA PRO A 361 12.54 12.13 5.93
C PRO A 361 12.56 13.63 5.58
N ALA A 362 13.50 14.38 6.14
CA ALA A 362 13.71 15.78 5.76
C ALA A 362 13.93 15.89 4.24
N GLY A 363 13.30 16.87 3.61
CA GLY A 363 13.28 17.00 2.14
C GLY A 363 12.15 16.24 1.45
N PHE A 364 11.53 15.24 2.06
CA PHE A 364 10.28 14.62 1.55
C PHE A 364 9.06 15.41 2.05
N SER A 365 8.98 16.68 1.65
CA SER A 365 7.92 17.59 2.10
C SER A 365 6.64 17.38 1.32
N ASP A 366 5.95 16.29 1.60
CA ASP A 366 4.62 15.98 1.05
C ASP A 366 3.58 15.87 2.19
N THR A 367 2.35 15.56 1.83
CA THR A 367 1.20 15.46 2.74
C THR A 367 1.23 14.24 3.67
N ASP A 368 2.15 13.28 3.47
CA ASP A 368 2.22 12.03 4.25
C ASP A 368 2.36 12.24 5.76
N ALA A 369 3.13 13.24 6.17
CA ALA A 369 3.33 13.50 7.60
C ALA A 369 2.02 13.88 8.30
N TYR A 370 1.07 14.51 7.58
CA TYR A 370 -0.27 14.83 8.10
C TYR A 370 -1.12 13.58 8.31
N ASN A 371 -0.94 12.57 7.47
CA ASN A 371 -1.61 11.27 7.58
C ASN A 371 -1.21 10.48 8.83
N ILE A 372 -0.21 10.96 9.58
CA ILE A 372 0.20 10.37 10.85
C ILE A 372 -0.08 11.30 12.01
N VAL A 373 0.42 12.54 11.95
CA VAL A 373 0.31 13.46 13.09
C VAL A 373 -1.15 13.71 13.44
N LEU A 374 -2.00 14.06 12.48
CA LEU A 374 -3.39 14.44 12.77
C LEU A 374 -4.23 13.24 13.24
N PRO A 375 -4.12 12.03 12.65
CA PRO A 375 -4.82 10.87 13.18
C PRO A 375 -4.42 10.47 14.59
N VAL A 376 -3.13 10.47 14.90
CA VAL A 376 -2.66 10.06 16.24
C VAL A 376 -3.06 11.11 17.29
N PHE A 377 -3.05 12.40 16.95
CA PHE A 377 -3.63 13.44 17.82
C PHE A 377 -5.13 13.27 18.01
N ALA A 378 -5.90 13.06 16.94
CA ALA A 378 -7.34 12.82 17.02
C ALA A 378 -7.66 11.61 17.90
N ALA A 379 -6.94 10.50 17.72
CA ALA A 379 -7.07 9.30 18.54
C ALA A 379 -6.71 9.55 20.01
N TRP A 380 -5.61 10.28 20.29
CA TRP A 380 -5.22 10.59 21.66
C TRP A 380 -6.27 11.46 22.36
N PHE A 381 -6.70 12.55 21.73
CA PHE A 381 -7.73 13.42 22.27
C PHE A 381 -9.05 12.68 22.47
N PHE A 382 -9.44 11.82 21.53
CA PHE A 382 -10.63 10.99 21.70
C PHE A 382 -10.49 10.02 22.90
N VAL A 383 -9.33 9.38 23.09
CA VAL A 383 -9.08 8.52 24.26
C VAL A 383 -9.15 9.30 25.57
N GLU A 384 -8.68 10.55 25.61
CA GLU A 384 -8.81 11.43 26.77
C GLU A 384 -10.27 11.81 27.03
N ALA A 385 -11.03 12.13 25.98
CA ALA A 385 -12.47 12.40 26.07
C ALA A 385 -13.21 11.18 26.62
N PHE A 386 -12.96 10.01 26.02
CA PHE A 386 -13.61 8.76 26.38
C PHE A 386 -13.32 8.34 27.82
N LYS A 387 -12.18 8.74 28.40
CA LYS A 387 -11.82 8.43 29.80
C LYS A 387 -12.14 9.57 30.77
N ALA A 388 -12.61 10.72 30.30
CA ALA A 388 -12.94 11.84 31.15
C ALA A 388 -14.05 11.47 32.15
N LYS A 389 -13.89 11.94 33.40
CA LYS A 389 -14.92 11.85 34.45
C LYS A 389 -15.74 13.13 34.58
N ASP A 390 -15.22 14.21 34.02
CA ASP A 390 -15.78 15.55 34.08
C ASP A 390 -16.24 15.96 32.68
N LEU A 391 -17.47 16.47 32.58
CA LEU A 391 -18.09 16.81 31.30
C LEU A 391 -17.34 17.95 30.59
N LYS A 392 -16.79 18.93 31.31
CA LYS A 392 -16.05 20.02 30.67
C LYS A 392 -14.78 19.49 30.01
N LYS A 393 -14.06 18.59 30.68
CA LYS A 393 -12.89 17.91 30.11
C LYS A 393 -13.29 17.04 28.92
N GLU A 394 -14.36 16.27 29.03
CA GLU A 394 -14.88 15.44 27.94
C GLU A 394 -15.18 16.27 26.68
N VAL A 395 -15.90 17.38 26.84
CA VAL A 395 -16.23 18.31 25.75
C VAL A 395 -14.96 18.93 25.17
N MET A 396 -14.04 19.43 26.02
CA MET A 396 -12.77 20.02 25.56
C MET A 396 -11.95 19.04 24.72
N TRP A 397 -11.83 17.78 25.16
CA TRP A 397 -11.08 16.76 24.43
C TRP A 397 -11.76 16.38 23.11
N ASN A 398 -13.10 16.27 23.08
CA ASN A 398 -13.82 16.05 21.83
C ASN A 398 -13.70 17.21 20.84
N ILE A 399 -13.68 18.46 21.33
CA ILE A 399 -13.39 19.65 20.53
C ILE A 399 -12.01 19.55 19.88
N LEU A 400 -10.99 19.17 20.65
CA LEU A 400 -9.63 18.99 20.14
C LEU A 400 -9.52 17.82 19.14
N ALA A 401 -10.24 16.72 19.38
CA ALA A 401 -10.31 15.60 18.45
C ALA A 401 -10.96 16.00 17.12
N GLY A 402 -12.12 16.67 17.17
CA GLY A 402 -12.82 17.17 15.99
C GLY A 402 -12.02 18.23 15.25
N LEU A 403 -11.35 19.14 15.95
CA LEU A 403 -10.45 20.13 15.35
C LEU A 403 -9.28 19.46 14.62
N SER A 404 -8.69 18.42 15.22
CA SER A 404 -7.60 17.66 14.58
C SER A 404 -8.06 17.03 13.27
N LEU A 405 -9.26 16.44 13.23
CA LEU A 405 -9.85 15.90 11.99
C LEU A 405 -10.28 16.98 11.00
N GLY A 406 -10.72 18.15 11.47
CA GLY A 406 -10.99 19.29 10.60
C GLY A 406 -9.73 19.83 9.92
N ILE A 407 -8.63 19.97 10.68
CA ILE A 407 -7.32 20.31 10.13
C ILE A 407 -6.85 19.20 9.18
N PHE A 408 -7.18 17.93 9.48
CA PHE A 408 -6.83 16.84 8.59
C PHE A 408 -7.57 16.93 7.26
N ALA A 409 -8.86 17.29 7.28
CA ALA A 409 -9.66 17.42 6.08
C ALA A 409 -9.19 18.50 5.11
N VAL A 410 -8.52 19.56 5.60
CA VAL A 410 -7.86 20.59 4.75
C VAL A 410 -6.43 20.22 4.36
N SER A 411 -5.82 19.23 5.02
CA SER A 411 -4.47 18.76 4.74
C SER A 411 -4.46 17.59 3.76
N TRP A 412 -5.46 16.71 3.83
CA TRP A 412 -5.59 15.54 2.97
C TRP A 412 -7.04 15.01 2.88
N GLY A 413 -7.41 14.52 1.69
CA GLY A 413 -8.79 14.12 1.38
C GLY A 413 -9.27 12.82 2.05
N GLY A 414 -8.36 12.02 2.62
CA GLY A 414 -8.67 10.75 3.30
C GLY A 414 -8.85 10.86 4.81
N TRP A 415 -9.11 12.06 5.34
CA TRP A 415 -9.40 12.28 6.77
C TRP A 415 -10.50 11.37 7.35
N TRP A 416 -11.43 10.95 6.50
CA TRP A 416 -12.59 10.12 6.84
C TRP A 416 -12.18 8.72 7.31
N TYR A 417 -11.03 8.18 6.89
CA TYR A 417 -10.54 6.89 7.39
C TYR A 417 -10.36 6.89 8.92
N THR A 418 -9.77 7.95 9.47
CA THR A 418 -9.58 8.08 10.91
C THR A 418 -10.90 8.31 11.64
N PHE A 419 -11.77 9.15 11.07
CA PHE A 419 -13.09 9.41 11.61
C PHE A 419 -13.90 8.11 11.74
N ASP A 420 -14.00 7.33 10.66
CA ASP A 420 -14.74 6.08 10.62
C ASP A 420 -14.10 5.02 11.50
N PHE A 421 -12.76 4.93 11.54
CA PHE A 421 -12.06 4.01 12.44
C PHE A 421 -12.41 4.29 13.91
N ILE A 422 -12.40 5.56 14.33
CA ILE A 422 -12.76 5.93 15.70
C ILE A 422 -14.24 5.63 15.96
N LEU A 423 -15.16 5.96 15.04
CA LEU A 423 -16.57 5.65 15.19
C LEU A 423 -16.83 4.14 15.27
N ALA A 424 -16.19 3.36 14.40
CA ALA A 424 -16.27 1.89 14.40
C ALA A 424 -15.73 1.31 15.71
N ALA A 425 -14.62 1.84 16.23
CA ALA A 425 -14.08 1.41 17.52
C ALA A 425 -15.05 1.68 18.68
N ILE A 426 -15.73 2.84 18.68
CA ILE A 426 -16.76 3.19 19.68
C ILE A 426 -17.96 2.28 19.54
N ALA A 427 -18.48 2.11 18.33
CA ALA A 427 -19.63 1.25 18.04
C ALA A 427 -19.33 -0.20 18.44
N GLY A 428 -18.16 -0.71 18.08
CA GLY A 428 -17.67 -2.03 18.47
C GLY A 428 -17.55 -2.19 19.98
N TYR A 429 -16.96 -1.22 20.67
CA TYR A 429 -16.90 -1.22 22.14
C TYR A 429 -18.30 -1.26 22.76
N LEU A 430 -19.20 -0.38 22.34
CA LEU A 430 -20.58 -0.32 22.85
C LEU A 430 -21.33 -1.62 22.58
N PHE A 431 -21.15 -2.20 21.39
CA PHE A 431 -21.74 -3.47 21.01
C PHE A 431 -21.22 -4.64 21.88
N ILE A 432 -19.90 -4.72 22.12
CA ILE A 432 -19.32 -5.72 23.02
C ILE A 432 -19.88 -5.56 24.44
N MET A 433 -20.00 -4.33 24.94
CA MET A 433 -20.57 -4.10 26.26
C MET A 433 -22.07 -4.42 26.32
N LEU A 434 -22.82 -4.25 25.22
CA LEU A 434 -24.21 -4.65 25.11
C LEU A 434 -24.34 -6.18 25.21
N ILE A 435 -23.54 -6.91 24.44
CA ILE A 435 -23.48 -8.38 24.51
C ILE A 435 -23.11 -8.83 25.92
N HIS A 436 -22.11 -8.21 26.55
CA HIS A 436 -21.69 -8.54 27.90
C HIS A 436 -22.81 -8.34 28.93
N THR A 437 -23.56 -7.23 28.83
CA THR A 437 -24.71 -6.98 29.71
C THR A 437 -25.82 -8.01 29.50
N TYR A 438 -26.10 -8.40 28.26
CA TYR A 438 -27.13 -9.40 27.96
C TYR A 438 -26.70 -10.82 28.34
N TRP A 439 -25.42 -11.15 28.18
CA TRP A 439 -24.87 -12.45 28.59
C TRP A 439 -24.90 -12.62 30.11
N LYS A 440 -24.62 -11.56 30.87
CA LYS A 440 -24.75 -11.59 32.34
C LYS A 440 -26.18 -11.77 32.84
N ASN A 441 -27.18 -11.50 31.99
CA ASN A 441 -28.58 -11.69 32.35
C ASN A 441 -29.00 -13.13 32.00
N GLU A 442 -29.22 -13.96 33.02
CA GLU A 442 -29.60 -15.38 32.86
C GLU A 442 -30.84 -15.59 31.96
N LEU A 443 -31.76 -14.61 31.90
CA LEU A 443 -32.94 -14.69 31.03
C LEU A 443 -32.63 -14.43 29.55
N LEU A 444 -31.57 -13.69 29.24
CA LEU A 444 -31.20 -13.26 27.88
C LEU A 444 -29.99 -14.01 27.32
N LYS A 445 -29.27 -14.76 28.16
CA LYS A 445 -28.13 -15.58 27.77
C LYS A 445 -28.44 -16.54 26.62
N ASN A 446 -29.65 -17.10 26.59
CA ASN A 446 -30.11 -17.94 25.48
C ASN A 446 -30.29 -17.17 24.17
N ALA A 447 -30.76 -15.92 24.22
CA ALA A 447 -30.81 -15.06 23.05
C ALA A 447 -29.39 -14.74 22.53
N VAL A 448 -28.42 -14.52 23.43
CA VAL A 448 -27.01 -14.35 23.06
C VAL A 448 -26.46 -15.61 22.37
N TYR A 449 -26.73 -16.81 22.91
CA TYR A 449 -26.34 -18.06 22.26
C TYR A 449 -26.96 -18.23 20.87
N SER A 450 -28.24 -17.88 20.71
CA SER A 450 -28.92 -17.90 19.41
C SER A 450 -28.28 -16.93 18.40
N ILE A 451 -27.92 -15.71 18.82
CA ILE A 451 -27.22 -14.74 17.96
C ILE A 451 -25.81 -15.25 17.61
N SER A 452 -25.07 -15.81 18.56
CA SER A 452 -23.76 -16.39 18.31
C SER A 452 -23.81 -17.57 17.34
N ALA A 453 -24.82 -18.44 17.47
CA ALA A 453 -25.07 -19.52 16.53
C ALA A 453 -25.40 -18.98 15.12
N MET A 454 -26.24 -17.95 15.03
CA MET A 454 -26.55 -17.27 13.77
C MET A 454 -25.29 -16.73 13.08
N LEU A 455 -24.42 -16.04 13.83
CA LEU A 455 -23.14 -15.53 13.30
C LEU A 455 -22.21 -16.67 12.87
N GLY A 456 -22.20 -17.78 13.61
CA GLY A 456 -21.47 -19.01 13.22
C GLY A 456 -21.97 -19.58 11.90
N PHE A 457 -23.30 -19.67 11.71
CA PHE A 457 -23.88 -20.12 10.44
C PHE A 457 -23.62 -19.13 9.29
N ILE A 458 -23.61 -17.81 9.53
CA ILE A 458 -23.20 -16.82 8.51
C ILE A 458 -21.75 -17.05 8.10
N ALA A 459 -20.85 -17.18 9.07
CA ALA A 459 -19.43 -17.42 8.78
C ALA A 459 -19.24 -18.70 7.97
N LEU A 460 -19.91 -19.80 8.36
CA LEU A 460 -19.86 -21.06 7.62
C LEU A 460 -20.52 -20.96 6.24
N ALA A 461 -21.59 -20.18 6.10
CA ALA A 461 -22.27 -19.95 4.81
C ALA A 461 -21.32 -19.31 3.79
N LEU A 462 -20.46 -18.38 4.21
CA LEU A 462 -19.50 -17.69 3.35
C LEU A 462 -18.44 -18.62 2.74
N PHE A 463 -18.19 -19.78 3.35
CA PHE A 463 -17.20 -20.76 2.88
C PHE A 463 -17.84 -22.06 2.36
N SER A 464 -19.17 -22.12 2.29
CA SER A 464 -19.90 -23.32 1.86
C SER A 464 -20.48 -23.14 0.46
N SER A 465 -20.54 -24.22 -0.32
CA SER A 465 -21.15 -24.25 -1.64
C SER A 465 -22.20 -25.36 -1.75
N GLY A 466 -23.10 -25.21 -2.73
CA GLY A 466 -24.11 -26.21 -3.05
C GLY A 466 -25.07 -26.50 -1.89
N PHE A 467 -25.36 -27.78 -1.64
CA PHE A 467 -26.33 -28.20 -0.62
C PHE A 467 -26.00 -27.70 0.80
N PHE A 468 -24.71 -27.61 1.15
CA PHE A 468 -24.28 -27.13 2.47
C PHE A 468 -24.64 -25.67 2.70
N GLN A 469 -24.68 -24.85 1.65
CA GLN A 469 -25.07 -23.44 1.76
C GLN A 469 -26.53 -23.29 2.21
N TYR A 470 -27.43 -24.14 1.71
CA TYR A 470 -28.83 -24.15 2.13
C TYR A 470 -29.01 -24.57 3.60
N ILE A 471 -28.20 -25.52 4.08
CA ILE A 471 -28.18 -25.91 5.50
C ILE A 471 -27.75 -24.71 6.37
N MET A 472 -26.70 -23.99 5.96
CA MET A 472 -26.25 -22.81 6.70
C MET A 472 -27.32 -21.72 6.71
N LEU A 473 -27.98 -21.44 5.58
CA LEU A 473 -29.10 -20.48 5.51
C LEU A 473 -30.26 -20.89 6.43
N ALA A 474 -30.63 -22.17 6.46
CA ALA A 474 -31.64 -22.67 7.40
C ALA A 474 -31.21 -22.49 8.86
N GLY A 475 -29.93 -22.76 9.17
CA GLY A 475 -29.34 -22.53 10.48
C GLY A 475 -29.40 -21.06 10.93
N ILE A 476 -29.17 -20.11 10.01
CA ILE A 476 -29.31 -18.67 10.25
C ILE A 476 -30.76 -18.35 10.65
N ILE A 477 -31.73 -18.81 9.86
CA ILE A 477 -33.16 -18.53 10.09
C ILE A 477 -33.63 -19.12 11.42
N VAL A 478 -33.30 -20.38 11.71
CA VAL A 478 -33.67 -21.06 12.96
C VAL A 478 -33.08 -20.34 14.17
N SER A 479 -31.78 -19.99 14.09
CA SER A 479 -31.09 -19.28 15.17
C SER A 479 -31.68 -17.89 15.39
N PHE A 480 -32.01 -17.16 14.32
CA PHE A 480 -32.67 -15.87 14.40
C PHE A 480 -34.04 -15.97 15.09
N ILE A 481 -34.90 -16.89 14.64
CA ILE A 481 -36.24 -17.10 15.21
C ILE A 481 -36.13 -17.47 16.69
N ALA A 482 -35.22 -18.39 17.05
CA ALA A 482 -35.01 -18.79 18.44
C ALA A 482 -34.59 -17.61 19.33
N GLY A 483 -33.70 -16.75 18.83
CA GLY A 483 -33.28 -15.52 19.54
C GLY A 483 -34.44 -14.55 19.75
N VAL A 484 -35.23 -14.29 18.71
CA VAL A 484 -36.40 -13.41 18.76
C VAL A 484 -37.45 -13.93 19.74
N ILE A 485 -37.79 -15.23 19.68
CA ILE A 485 -38.75 -15.85 20.60
C ILE A 485 -38.26 -15.71 22.04
N ASN A 486 -36.97 -15.91 22.30
CA ASN A 486 -36.40 -15.76 23.64
C ASN A 486 -36.54 -14.33 24.17
N ILE A 487 -36.22 -13.32 23.36
CA ILE A 487 -36.37 -11.91 23.72
C ILE A 487 -37.84 -11.57 23.99
N LEU A 488 -38.77 -12.01 23.14
CA LEU A 488 -40.20 -11.76 23.31
C LEU A 488 -40.74 -12.42 24.59
N LYS A 489 -40.36 -13.67 24.86
CA LYS A 489 -40.74 -14.38 26.09
C LYS A 489 -40.21 -13.70 27.35
N ASN A 490 -39.01 -13.12 27.27
CA ASN A 490 -38.31 -12.49 28.39
C ASN A 490 -38.30 -10.95 28.29
N TRP A 491 -39.33 -10.35 27.68
CA TRP A 491 -39.38 -8.91 27.36
C TRP A 491 -39.11 -7.99 28.55
N LYS A 492 -39.66 -8.29 29.73
CA LYS A 492 -39.39 -7.49 30.95
C LYS A 492 -37.91 -7.56 31.37
N GLY A 493 -37.27 -8.71 31.20
CA GLY A 493 -35.84 -8.91 31.45
C GLY A 493 -34.98 -8.16 30.45
N PHE A 494 -35.38 -8.16 29.17
CA PHE A 494 -34.78 -7.35 28.11
C PHE A 494 -34.83 -5.85 28.43
N VAL A 495 -36.01 -5.30 28.71
CA VAL A 495 -36.18 -3.87 29.05
C VAL A 495 -35.36 -3.48 30.29
N LYS A 496 -35.25 -4.38 31.29
CA LYS A 496 -34.41 -4.12 32.48
C LYS A 496 -32.92 -4.08 32.11
N ALA A 497 -32.43 -5.04 31.33
CA ALA A 497 -31.04 -5.12 30.90
C ALA A 497 -30.66 -3.92 30.02
N ASP A 498 -31.55 -3.51 29.12
CA ASP A 498 -31.36 -2.36 28.25
C ASP A 498 -31.26 -1.05 29.06
N LYS A 499 -32.15 -0.86 30.04
CA LYS A 499 -32.06 0.28 30.97
C LYS A 499 -30.75 0.29 31.77
N GLU A 500 -30.28 -0.89 32.22
CA GLU A 500 -29.02 -1.03 32.95
C GLU A 500 -27.82 -0.69 32.06
N TYR A 501 -27.82 -1.20 30.83
CA TYR A 501 -26.83 -0.88 29.81
C TYR A 501 -26.77 0.63 29.55
N PHE A 502 -27.91 1.26 29.22
CA PHE A 502 -27.94 2.70 28.97
C PHE A 502 -27.50 3.50 30.18
N LYS A 503 -27.90 3.12 31.40
CA LYS A 503 -27.46 3.80 32.62
C LYS A 503 -25.94 3.69 32.83
N GLN A 504 -25.36 2.54 32.54
CA GLN A 504 -23.92 2.28 32.73
C GLN A 504 -23.06 2.96 31.66
N TYR A 505 -23.52 2.98 30.40
CA TYR A 505 -22.73 3.45 29.25
C TYR A 505 -23.17 4.80 28.69
N LYS A 506 -24.15 5.49 29.31
CA LYS A 506 -24.63 6.82 28.91
C LYS A 506 -23.49 7.79 28.55
N ASN A 507 -22.49 7.92 29.43
CA ASN A 507 -21.40 8.87 29.22
C ASN A 507 -20.49 8.46 28.04
N LYS A 508 -20.37 7.15 27.74
CA LYS A 508 -19.60 6.69 26.56
C LYS A 508 -20.34 6.97 25.26
N ILE A 509 -21.66 6.83 25.27
CA ILE A 509 -22.54 7.21 24.16
C ILE A 509 -22.48 8.71 23.92
N ILE A 510 -22.52 9.52 25.00
CA ILE A 510 -22.37 10.99 24.91
C ILE A 510 -20.99 11.35 24.34
N ALA A 511 -19.90 10.72 24.80
CA ALA A 511 -18.57 10.97 24.27
C ALA A 511 -18.49 10.69 22.75
N GLY A 512 -19.09 9.59 22.28
CA GLY A 512 -19.17 9.28 20.85
C GLY A 512 -20.01 10.28 20.06
N ALA A 513 -21.16 10.69 20.59
CA ALA A 513 -22.00 11.72 19.96
C ALA A 513 -21.30 13.08 19.89
N LEU A 514 -20.59 13.48 20.96
CA LEU A 514 -19.80 14.71 21.00
C LEU A 514 -18.64 14.67 19.99
N PHE A 515 -17.94 13.54 19.87
CA PHE A 515 -16.91 13.35 18.85
C PHE A 515 -17.47 13.52 17.43
N PHE A 516 -18.62 12.88 17.15
CA PHE A 516 -19.31 12.97 15.86
C PHE A 516 -19.69 14.42 15.53
N VAL A 517 -20.40 15.10 16.45
CA VAL A 517 -20.83 16.49 16.27
C VAL A 517 -19.65 17.42 16.13
N SER A 518 -18.62 17.27 16.97
CA SER A 518 -17.43 18.12 16.92
C SER A 518 -16.69 17.97 15.59
N THR A 519 -16.53 16.74 15.09
CA THR A 519 -15.90 16.50 13.79
C THR A 519 -16.73 17.11 12.67
N GLY A 520 -18.06 16.91 12.69
CA GLY A 520 -18.97 17.53 11.73
C GLY A 520 -18.86 19.05 11.69
N VAL A 521 -18.79 19.70 12.85
CA VAL A 521 -18.61 21.16 12.96
C VAL A 521 -17.28 21.60 12.34
N PHE A 522 -16.14 21.03 12.77
CA PHE A 522 -14.83 21.52 12.30
C PHE A 522 -14.55 21.19 10.84
N VAL A 523 -14.94 20.01 10.36
CA VAL A 523 -14.82 19.67 8.93
C VAL A 523 -15.70 20.58 8.08
N SER A 524 -16.92 20.87 8.53
CA SER A 524 -17.81 21.79 7.81
C SER A 524 -17.29 23.22 7.76
N LEU A 525 -16.69 23.70 8.85
CA LEU A 525 -16.12 25.04 8.95
C LEU A 525 -14.85 25.22 8.11
N LEU A 526 -13.98 24.20 8.10
CA LEU A 526 -12.67 24.28 7.44
C LEU A 526 -12.71 23.83 5.97
N ARG A 527 -13.66 22.97 5.59
CA ARG A 527 -13.86 22.50 4.20
C ARG A 527 -15.24 22.90 3.69
N SER A 528 -16.26 22.08 3.95
CA SER A 528 -17.65 22.38 3.66
C SER A 528 -18.59 21.34 4.28
N PRO A 529 -19.86 21.69 4.57
CA PRO A 529 -20.85 20.72 5.02
C PRO A 529 -21.04 19.54 4.06
N GLN A 530 -20.94 19.80 2.75
CA GLN A 530 -21.09 18.79 1.71
C GLN A 530 -19.94 17.77 1.74
N ILE A 531 -18.71 18.19 2.03
CA ILE A 531 -17.56 17.29 2.17
C ILE A 531 -17.75 16.37 3.37
N PHE A 532 -18.25 16.89 4.50
CA PHE A 532 -18.55 16.07 5.67
C PHE A 532 -19.63 15.02 5.36
N LEU A 533 -20.77 15.44 4.81
CA LEU A 533 -21.89 14.55 4.49
C LEU A 533 -21.52 13.48 3.45
N SER A 534 -20.84 13.87 2.37
CA SER A 534 -20.42 12.93 1.32
C SER A 534 -19.38 11.93 1.81
N SER A 535 -18.46 12.35 2.68
CA SER A 535 -17.45 11.45 3.26
C SER A 535 -18.08 10.46 4.24
N MET A 536 -19.09 10.88 5.00
CA MET A 536 -19.81 10.01 5.93
C MET A 536 -20.72 8.98 5.24
N LEU A 537 -21.43 9.40 4.18
CA LEU A 537 -22.47 8.57 3.55
C LEU A 537 -21.99 7.81 2.30
N GLY A 538 -21.03 8.37 1.57
CA GLY A 538 -20.68 7.89 0.22
C GLY A 538 -19.34 7.17 0.13
N LYS A 539 -18.36 7.50 0.97
CA LYS A 539 -17.01 6.91 0.86
C LYS A 539 -16.84 5.50 1.45
N PRO A 540 -17.47 5.15 2.57
CA PRO A 540 -17.41 3.78 3.10
C PRO A 540 -18.00 2.75 2.13
N THR A 541 -19.05 3.14 1.39
CA THR A 541 -19.70 2.29 0.39
C THR A 541 -18.94 2.25 -0.93
N SER A 542 -18.23 3.32 -1.30
CA SER A 542 -17.42 3.36 -2.53
C SER A 542 -16.13 2.54 -2.47
N VAL A 543 -15.69 2.08 -1.29
CA VAL A 543 -14.57 1.12 -1.17
C VAL A 543 -15.01 -0.30 -1.55
N ILE A 544 -16.31 -0.61 -1.41
CA ILE A 544 -16.90 -1.90 -1.77
C ILE A 544 -17.05 -2.03 -3.29
N THR A 545 -17.29 -0.93 -3.97
CA THR A 545 -16.99 -0.82 -5.40
C THR A 545 -15.47 -0.69 -5.53
N MET A 546 -14.75 -1.82 -5.59
CA MET A 546 -13.36 -1.77 -6.07
C MET A 546 -13.35 -0.86 -7.29
N LYS A 547 -12.42 0.10 -7.29
CA LYS A 547 -12.14 0.92 -8.46
C LYS A 547 -11.83 -0.11 -9.54
N ASP A 548 -12.77 -0.36 -10.45
CA ASP A 548 -12.52 -1.14 -11.65
C ASP A 548 -11.22 -0.57 -12.20
N VAL A 549 -10.16 -1.40 -12.20
CA VAL A 549 -8.84 -0.97 -12.64
C VAL A 549 -9.07 -0.33 -13.99
N ALA A 550 -8.60 0.91 -14.11
CA ALA A 550 -8.81 1.73 -15.27
C ALA A 550 -8.30 0.98 -16.50
N THR A 551 -9.23 0.34 -17.23
CA THR A 551 -9.13 -0.11 -18.61
C THR A 551 -7.81 -0.79 -18.98
N ASP A 552 -7.84 -2.11 -19.24
CA ASP A 552 -6.72 -2.92 -19.77
C ASP A 552 -6.19 -2.50 -21.17
N SER A 553 -6.57 -1.32 -21.66
CA SER A 553 -6.05 -0.76 -22.90
C SER A 553 -6.19 0.77 -22.93
N ILE A 554 -5.23 1.47 -22.34
CA ILE A 554 -4.91 2.83 -22.79
C ILE A 554 -3.50 2.83 -23.40
N TRP A 555 -3.36 2.10 -24.52
CA TRP A 555 -2.24 2.26 -25.46
C TRP A 555 -2.78 2.21 -26.92
N PRO A 556 -2.17 2.94 -27.88
CA PRO A 556 -0.75 3.20 -27.90
C PRO A 556 -0.36 4.67 -27.77
N ASN A 557 0.35 5.06 -26.69
CA ASN A 557 1.34 6.18 -26.60
C ASN A 557 1.48 6.86 -25.22
N VAL A 558 1.02 6.28 -24.11
CA VAL A 558 1.36 6.81 -22.77
C VAL A 558 2.24 5.82 -22.04
N LEU A 559 3.53 6.14 -21.85
CA LEU A 559 4.37 5.40 -20.92
C LEU A 559 3.70 5.50 -19.54
N THR A 560 3.17 4.37 -19.06
CA THR A 560 2.67 4.23 -17.69
C THR A 560 3.77 4.69 -16.74
N THR A 561 3.41 5.50 -15.75
CA THR A 561 4.43 6.03 -14.83
C THR A 561 4.99 4.89 -13.98
N VAL A 562 6.27 4.98 -13.61
CA VAL A 562 7.04 3.94 -12.87
C VAL A 562 6.31 3.42 -11.62
N ALA A 563 5.38 4.19 -11.05
CA ALA A 563 4.56 3.79 -9.90
C ALA A 563 3.56 2.65 -10.21
N GLU A 564 3.07 2.54 -11.44
CA GLU A 564 2.09 1.51 -11.84
C GLU A 564 2.74 0.14 -12.10
N PHE A 565 4.07 0.09 -12.28
CA PHE A 565 4.83 -1.17 -12.34
C PHE A 565 5.20 -1.75 -10.97
N ASN A 566 4.98 -1.00 -9.89
CA ASN A 566 5.19 -1.44 -8.52
C ASN A 566 3.86 -1.75 -7.83
N GLU A 567 3.05 -2.61 -8.45
CA GLU A 567 1.98 -3.26 -7.71
C GLU A 567 2.61 -4.06 -6.57
N SER A 568 2.49 -3.51 -5.36
CA SER A 568 2.98 -4.17 -4.16
C SER A 568 2.13 -5.41 -3.96
N SER A 569 2.71 -6.59 -4.19
CA SER A 569 1.99 -7.85 -3.97
C SER A 569 1.43 -7.87 -2.55
N MET A 570 0.28 -8.51 -2.35
CA MET A 570 -0.34 -8.62 -1.03
C MET A 570 0.65 -9.21 0.00
N THR A 571 1.55 -10.08 -0.45
CA THR A 571 2.68 -10.62 0.32
C THR A 571 3.71 -9.55 0.72
N SER A 572 4.02 -8.60 -0.17
CA SER A 572 4.91 -7.47 0.11
C SER A 572 4.26 -6.46 1.08
N VAL A 573 2.96 -6.23 0.96
CA VAL A 573 2.18 -5.41 1.91
C VAL A 573 2.14 -6.07 3.29
N ILE A 574 1.89 -7.38 3.36
CA ILE A 574 1.89 -8.14 4.61
C ILE A 574 3.31 -8.17 5.23
N GLY A 575 4.36 -8.34 4.42
CA GLY A 575 5.75 -8.29 4.89
C GLY A 575 6.20 -6.91 5.39
N GLN A 576 5.60 -5.83 4.89
CA GLN A 576 5.84 -4.46 5.39
C GLN A 576 5.00 -4.11 6.63
N MET A 577 3.94 -4.87 6.92
CA MET A 577 3.13 -4.70 8.12
C MET A 577 3.72 -5.36 9.37
N GLY A 578 4.82 -6.12 9.22
CA GLY A 578 5.56 -6.75 10.32
C GLY A 578 5.21 -8.22 10.50
#